data_AF-A0A0D7ABJ5-F1
#
_entry.id   AF-A0A0D7ABJ5-F1
#
_cell.length_a   1.000
_cell.length_b   1.000
_cell.length_c   1.000
_cell.angle_alpha   90.00
_cell.angle_beta   90.00
_cell.angle_gamma   90.00
#
_symmetry.space_group_name_H-M   'P 1'
#
loop_
_entity.id
_entity.type
_entity.pdbx_description
1 polymer ?
#
loop_
_entity_poly.entity_id
_entity_poly.type
_entity_poly.pdbx_seq_one_letter_code
_entity_poly.pdbx_strand_id
1 'polypeptide(L)'
;VRQLEEALDQAQERIRALENRQASSSAPPPATPIPSPDFQTEWQDRTQARIRLFCSLNRAGNALCAWHDSRRERRTYPPRMAPRGYLNCGCSYEEALFEESLARHDVGSYHPGDHVRMDPSLRNPLLKLLQERYGYQDGDFERDPVTGQWIDGEGAELWQQKAGMG
;
A
#
# COMPACT_ATOMS: atom_id res chain seq x y z
N VAL A 1 37.38 -12.22 23.77
CA VAL A 1 37.61 -10.81 23.41
C VAL A 1 38.24 -10.73 22.04
N ARG A 2 39.50 -11.16 21.85
CA ARG A 2 40.19 -11.14 20.54
C ARG A 2 39.44 -11.79 19.36
N GLN A 3 38.85 -12.97 19.56
CA GLN A 3 38.06 -13.64 18.51
C GLN A 3 36.76 -12.89 18.16
N LEU A 4 36.21 -12.12 19.11
CA LEU A 4 35.01 -11.31 18.87
C LEU A 4 35.37 -10.00 18.14
N GLU A 5 36.54 -9.44 18.42
CA GLU A 5 37.09 -8.28 17.71
C GLU A 5 37.36 -8.65 16.24
N GLU A 6 37.99 -9.81 15.99
CA GLU A 6 38.22 -10.32 14.63
C GLU A 6 36.90 -10.60 13.87
N ALA A 7 35.86 -11.09 14.56
CA ALA A 7 34.55 -11.31 13.95
C ALA A 7 33.81 -10.00 13.65
N LEU A 8 33.98 -8.98 14.49
CA LEU A 8 33.40 -7.65 14.29
C LEU A 8 34.01 -6.97 13.06
N ASP A 9 35.34 -7.03 12.94
CA ASP A 9 36.07 -6.44 11.82
C ASP A 9 35.65 -7.09 10.49
N GLN A 10 35.55 -8.42 10.46
CA GLN A 10 35.06 -9.16 9.28
C GLN A 10 33.61 -8.83 8.92
N ALA A 11 32.74 -8.64 9.92
CA ALA A 11 31.35 -8.26 9.68
C ALA A 11 31.24 -6.84 9.11
N GLN A 12 32.04 -5.90 9.62
CA GLN A 12 32.09 -4.52 9.15
C GLN A 12 32.61 -4.41 7.71
N GLU A 13 33.64 -5.19 7.35
CA GLU A 13 34.14 -5.26 5.97
C GLU A 13 33.08 -5.82 5.02
N ARG A 14 32.34 -6.85 5.44
CA ARG A 14 31.23 -7.42 4.67
C ARG A 14 30.12 -6.41 4.44
N ILE A 15 29.74 -5.65 5.48
CA ILE A 15 28.73 -4.60 5.38
C ILE A 15 29.17 -3.53 4.38
N ARG A 16 30.40 -3.00 4.50
CA ARG A 16 30.93 -2.00 3.55
C ARG A 16 30.97 -2.52 2.12
N ALA A 17 31.32 -3.78 1.91
CA ALA A 17 31.35 -4.38 0.58
C ALA A 17 29.93 -4.50 -0.03
N LEU A 18 28.92 -4.82 0.78
CA LEU A 18 27.52 -4.87 0.35
C LEU A 18 26.97 -3.46 0.08
N GLU A 19 27.26 -2.50 0.96
CA GLU A 19 26.87 -1.09 0.78
C GLU A 19 27.46 -0.49 -0.50
N ASN A 20 28.74 -0.76 -0.78
CA ASN A 20 29.38 -0.30 -2.02
C ASN A 20 28.78 -0.96 -3.27
N ARG A 21 28.38 -2.24 -3.20
CA ARG A 21 27.67 -2.92 -4.29
C ARG A 21 26.27 -2.34 -4.51
N GLN A 22 25.58 -1.94 -3.45
CA GLN A 22 24.26 -1.34 -3.51
C GLN A 22 24.31 0.12 -4.00
N ALA A 23 25.36 0.87 -3.64
CA ALA A 23 25.60 2.23 -4.13
C ALA A 23 25.95 2.26 -5.63
N SER A 24 26.64 1.23 -6.13
CA SER A 24 26.97 1.11 -7.57
C SER A 24 25.84 0.52 -8.41
N SER A 25 24.78 0.00 -7.79
CA SER A 25 23.53 -0.41 -8.44
C SER A 25 22.41 0.64 -8.33
N SER A 26 22.75 1.91 -8.10
CA SER A 26 21.82 3.05 -8.16
C SER A 26 21.34 3.36 -9.59
N ALA A 27 21.11 2.33 -10.40
CA ALA A 27 20.17 2.42 -11.49
C ALA A 27 18.78 2.67 -10.88
N PRO A 28 17.94 3.52 -11.47
CA PRO A 28 16.54 3.57 -11.09
C PRO A 28 15.99 2.14 -11.10
N PRO A 29 15.08 1.79 -10.17
CA PRO A 29 14.45 0.46 -10.19
C PRO A 29 13.97 0.18 -11.61
N PRO A 30 14.15 -1.05 -12.13
CA PRO A 30 13.72 -1.37 -13.48
C PRO A 30 12.27 -0.93 -13.62
N ALA A 31 12.01 -0.07 -14.60
CA ALA A 31 10.66 0.42 -14.83
C ALA A 31 9.77 -0.80 -15.05
N THR A 32 8.73 -0.96 -14.23
CA THR A 32 7.77 -2.05 -14.44
C THR A 32 7.28 -1.98 -15.88
N PRO A 33 7.16 -3.12 -16.59
CA PRO A 33 6.70 -3.13 -17.97
C PRO A 33 5.40 -2.33 -18.12
N ILE A 34 5.31 -1.54 -19.19
CA ILE A 34 4.08 -0.79 -19.50
C ILE A 34 2.96 -1.83 -19.67
N PRO A 35 1.85 -1.71 -18.91
CA PRO A 35 0.77 -2.68 -18.95
C PRO A 35 0.08 -2.71 -20.32
N SER A 36 -0.35 -3.89 -20.75
CA SER A 36 -1.21 -4.04 -21.94
C SER A 36 -2.58 -3.41 -21.69
N PRO A 37 -3.35 -3.05 -22.74
CA PRO A 37 -4.70 -2.51 -22.57
C PRO A 37 -5.64 -3.43 -21.78
N ASP A 38 -5.54 -4.75 -22.01
CA ASP A 38 -6.32 -5.75 -21.28
C ASP A 38 -5.96 -5.77 -19.79
N PHE A 39 -4.67 -5.72 -19.47
CA PHE A 39 -4.19 -5.63 -18.09
C PHE A 39 -4.62 -4.32 -17.42
N GLN A 40 -4.65 -3.20 -18.16
CA GLN A 40 -5.10 -1.92 -17.62
C GLN A 40 -6.60 -1.94 -17.31
N THR A 41 -7.40 -2.66 -18.10
CA THR A 41 -8.83 -2.89 -17.82
C THR A 41 -8.99 -3.74 -16.56
N GLU A 42 -8.23 -4.83 -16.45
CA GLU A 42 -8.22 -5.67 -15.25
C GLU A 42 -7.80 -4.88 -14.00
N TRP A 43 -6.80 -4.01 -14.13
CA TRP A 43 -6.35 -3.14 -13.06
C TRP A 43 -7.48 -2.23 -12.58
N GLN A 44 -8.17 -1.57 -13.50
CA GLN A 44 -9.31 -0.72 -13.15
C GLN A 44 -10.40 -1.53 -12.44
N ASP A 45 -10.71 -2.73 -12.92
CA ASP A 45 -11.70 -3.62 -12.31
C ASP A 45 -11.30 -4.05 -10.89
N ARG A 46 -10.01 -4.35 -10.68
CA ARG A 46 -9.43 -4.63 -9.36
C ARG A 46 -9.61 -3.46 -8.42
N THR A 47 -9.21 -2.25 -8.84
CA THR A 47 -9.32 -1.03 -8.03
C THR A 47 -10.79 -0.72 -7.71
N GLN A 48 -11.71 -0.86 -8.67
CA GLN A 48 -13.15 -0.67 -8.41
C GLN A 48 -13.72 -1.72 -7.44
N ALA A 49 -13.25 -2.96 -7.49
CA ALA A 49 -13.62 -3.98 -6.51
C ALA A 49 -13.14 -3.60 -5.10
N ARG A 50 -11.89 -3.13 -4.97
CA ARG A 50 -11.35 -2.66 -3.69
C ARG A 50 -12.07 -1.41 -3.16
N ILE A 51 -12.44 -0.46 -4.03
CA ILE A 51 -13.28 0.69 -3.64
C ILE A 51 -14.62 0.21 -3.07
N ARG A 52 -15.28 -0.76 -3.73
CA ARG A 52 -16.55 -1.30 -3.22
C ARG A 52 -16.38 -1.98 -1.87
N LEU A 53 -15.28 -2.69 -1.67
CA LEU A 53 -15.02 -3.42 -0.44
C LEU A 53 -14.68 -2.48 0.73
N PHE A 54 -13.79 -1.50 0.51
CA PHE A 54 -13.21 -0.71 1.61
C PHE A 54 -13.79 0.71 1.75
N CYS A 55 -14.43 1.24 0.71
CA CYS A 55 -14.92 2.61 0.67
C CYS A 55 -16.45 2.70 0.64
N SER A 56 -17.18 1.59 0.71
CA SER A 56 -18.64 1.57 0.71
C SER A 56 -19.24 2.06 2.03
N LEU A 57 -20.43 2.65 1.93
CA LEU A 57 -21.18 3.11 3.11
C LEU A 57 -21.76 1.90 3.86
N ASN A 58 -21.60 1.89 5.17
CA ASN A 58 -22.33 0.97 6.03
C ASN A 58 -23.82 1.36 6.13
N ARG A 59 -24.61 0.56 6.85
CA ARG A 59 -26.06 0.78 7.06
C ARG A 59 -26.40 2.17 7.62
N ALA A 60 -25.52 2.73 8.46
CA ALA A 60 -25.70 4.06 9.02
C ALA A 60 -25.36 5.19 8.03
N GLY A 61 -24.94 4.87 6.80
CA GLY A 61 -24.56 5.84 5.78
C GLY A 61 -23.14 6.37 5.96
N ASN A 62 -22.26 5.60 6.59
CA ASN A 62 -20.91 6.01 6.94
C ASN A 62 -19.85 5.12 6.28
N ALA A 63 -18.79 5.71 5.77
CA ALA A 63 -17.55 5.04 5.39
C ALA A 63 -16.36 5.77 6.02
N LEU A 64 -15.45 5.03 6.64
CA LEU A 64 -14.23 5.54 7.28
C LEU A 64 -13.06 4.69 6.80
N CYS A 65 -11.87 5.29 6.66
CA CYS A 65 -10.67 4.48 6.41
C CYS A 65 -10.36 3.67 7.66
N ALA A 66 -9.58 2.59 7.51
CA ALA A 66 -9.27 1.66 8.60
C ALA A 66 -8.68 2.39 9.82
N TRP A 67 -7.81 3.38 9.61
CA TRP A 67 -7.20 4.16 10.68
C TRP A 67 -8.22 4.98 11.49
N HIS A 68 -9.05 5.78 10.82
CA HIS A 68 -10.05 6.61 11.50
C HIS A 68 -11.11 5.75 12.19
N ASP A 69 -11.44 4.58 11.64
CA ASP A 69 -12.37 3.64 12.26
C ASP A 69 -11.82 3.02 13.55
N SER A 70 -10.55 2.54 13.58
CA SER A 70 -9.93 2.02 14.82
C SER A 70 -9.94 3.02 15.96
N ARG A 71 -9.58 4.26 15.63
CA ARG A 71 -9.38 5.32 16.62
C ARG A 71 -10.68 6.02 17.00
N ARG A 72 -11.79 5.63 16.36
CA ARG A 72 -13.11 6.24 16.54
C ARG A 72 -13.06 7.75 16.38
N GLU A 73 -12.26 8.19 15.40
CA GLU A 73 -12.03 9.59 15.15
C GLU A 73 -13.29 10.29 14.66
N ARG A 74 -13.32 11.61 14.83
CA ARG A 74 -14.46 12.40 14.39
C ARG A 74 -14.56 12.40 12.87
N ARG A 75 -15.80 12.34 12.39
CA ARG A 75 -16.13 12.41 10.97
C ARG A 75 -15.99 13.84 10.50
N THR A 76 -15.40 14.02 9.32
CA THR A 76 -15.34 15.31 8.62
C THR A 76 -16.67 15.61 7.96
N TYR A 77 -17.32 14.59 7.38
CA TYR A 77 -18.62 14.72 6.71
C TYR A 77 -19.72 13.93 7.44
N PRO A 78 -20.95 14.48 7.55
CA PRO A 78 -22.10 13.75 8.05
C PRO A 78 -22.41 12.48 7.25
N PRO A 79 -23.21 11.54 7.79
CA PRO A 79 -23.59 10.32 7.06
C PRO A 79 -24.23 10.64 5.69
N ARG A 80 -23.83 9.90 4.65
CA ARG A 80 -24.24 10.05 3.23
C ARG A 80 -23.90 11.40 2.60
N MET A 81 -23.07 12.21 3.25
CA MET A 81 -22.70 13.56 2.78
C MET A 81 -21.23 13.71 2.37
N ALA A 82 -20.45 12.62 2.37
CA ALA A 82 -19.09 12.69 1.82
C ALA A 82 -19.13 12.93 0.30
N PRO A 83 -18.24 13.79 -0.23
CA PRO A 83 -18.16 14.02 -1.67
C PRO A 83 -17.70 12.75 -2.41
N ARG A 84 -18.00 12.67 -3.72
CA ARG A 84 -17.56 11.53 -4.55
C ARG A 84 -16.04 11.39 -4.51
N GLY A 85 -15.56 10.16 -4.29
CA GLY A 85 -14.13 9.87 -4.16
C GLY A 85 -13.57 10.09 -2.75
N TYR A 86 -14.41 10.42 -1.76
CA TYR A 86 -14.00 10.65 -0.38
C TYR A 86 -14.88 9.85 0.60
N LEU A 87 -14.29 9.53 1.75
CA LEU A 87 -14.93 8.89 2.90
C LEU A 87 -15.45 9.94 3.89
N ASN A 88 -16.33 9.55 4.82
CA ASN A 88 -16.84 10.45 5.86
C ASN A 88 -15.76 10.97 6.81
N CYS A 89 -14.60 10.28 6.93
CA CYS A 89 -13.45 10.79 7.68
C CYS A 89 -12.70 11.92 6.96
N GLY A 90 -12.96 12.16 5.68
CA GLY A 90 -12.23 13.14 4.87
C GLY A 90 -11.10 12.56 4.03
N CYS A 91 -10.75 11.27 4.20
CA CYS A 91 -9.77 10.62 3.34
C CYS A 91 -10.32 10.38 1.94
N SER A 92 -9.47 10.50 0.93
CA SER A 92 -9.81 10.07 -0.43
C SER A 92 -9.86 8.54 -0.53
N TYR A 93 -10.50 8.02 -1.57
CA TYR A 93 -10.48 6.58 -1.83
C TYR A 93 -9.06 6.06 -2.05
N GLU A 94 -8.24 6.82 -2.74
CA GLU A 94 -6.85 6.46 -2.99
C GLU A 94 -6.03 6.37 -1.69
N GLU A 95 -6.21 7.33 -0.78
CA GLU A 95 -5.57 7.29 0.53
C GLU A 95 -6.01 6.07 1.36
N ALA A 96 -7.30 5.71 1.29
CA ALA A 96 -7.84 4.57 2.01
C ALA A 96 -7.36 3.23 1.42
N LEU A 97 -7.29 3.13 0.10
CA LEU A 97 -6.73 1.96 -0.58
C LEU A 97 -5.23 1.80 -0.31
N PHE A 98 -4.48 2.90 -0.33
CA PHE A 98 -3.06 2.89 0.02
C PHE A 98 -2.84 2.45 1.46
N GLU A 99 -3.63 2.96 2.42
CA GLU A 99 -3.58 2.50 3.80
C GLU A 99 -3.83 0.99 3.93
N GLU A 100 -4.83 0.48 3.21
CA GLU A 100 -5.14 -0.95 3.20
C GLU A 100 -3.99 -1.76 2.60
N SER A 101 -3.40 -1.31 1.49
CA SER A 101 -2.23 -1.94 0.88
C SER A 101 -1.03 -1.96 1.83
N LEU A 102 -0.76 -0.88 2.56
CA LEU A 102 0.30 -0.87 3.58
C LEU A 102 0.02 -1.87 4.71
N ALA A 103 -1.23 -1.92 5.18
CA ALA A 103 -1.63 -2.84 6.24
C ALA A 103 -1.53 -4.32 5.83
N ARG A 104 -1.84 -4.66 4.56
CA ARG A 104 -1.67 -6.02 4.01
C ARG A 104 -0.23 -6.49 3.95
N HIS A 105 0.72 -5.55 3.81
CA HIS A 105 2.15 -5.83 3.68
C HIS A 105 2.93 -5.58 4.97
N ASP A 106 2.24 -5.49 6.11
CA ASP A 106 2.83 -5.24 7.43
C ASP A 106 3.68 -3.94 7.52
N VAL A 107 3.47 -2.99 6.59
CA VAL A 107 4.28 -1.77 6.50
C VAL A 107 3.78 -0.74 7.50
N GLY A 108 4.57 -0.54 8.56
CA GLY A 108 4.34 0.42 9.65
C GLY A 108 3.75 -0.23 10.92
N SER A 109 3.79 -1.57 11.01
CA SER A 109 3.44 -2.28 12.25
C SER A 109 4.56 -2.08 13.26
N TYR A 110 4.21 -1.72 14.49
CA TYR A 110 5.18 -1.65 15.58
C TYR A 110 5.22 -2.98 16.38
N HIS A 111 4.22 -3.85 16.25
CA HIS A 111 4.11 -5.11 17.01
C HIS A 111 3.59 -6.26 16.13
N PRO A 112 4.14 -7.48 16.25
CA PRO A 112 3.62 -8.65 15.55
C PRO A 112 2.14 -8.90 15.86
N GLY A 113 1.31 -9.02 14.82
CA GLY A 113 -0.12 -9.31 14.94
C GLY A 113 -1.04 -8.08 15.03
N ASP A 114 -0.49 -6.87 15.12
CA ASP A 114 -1.27 -5.64 14.96
C ASP A 114 -1.42 -5.30 13.48
N HIS A 115 -2.65 -5.00 13.06
CA HIS A 115 -2.88 -4.38 11.76
C HIS A 115 -2.25 -2.99 11.77
N VAL A 116 -1.36 -2.75 10.82
CA VAL A 116 -0.76 -1.42 10.68
C VAL A 116 -1.83 -0.39 10.40
N ARG A 117 -1.83 0.67 11.21
CA ARG A 117 -2.63 1.86 10.95
C ARG A 117 -1.68 3.04 11.07
N MET A 118 -0.89 3.25 10.03
CA MET A 118 0.04 4.38 9.87
C MET A 118 -0.75 5.70 9.96
N ASP A 119 -0.23 6.66 10.73
CA ASP A 119 -0.87 7.96 10.90
C ASP A 119 -1.04 8.68 9.55
N PRO A 120 -2.21 9.29 9.24
CA PRO A 120 -2.42 10.07 8.03
C PRO A 120 -1.34 11.12 7.76
N SER A 121 -0.75 11.70 8.81
CA SER A 121 0.34 12.68 8.71
C SER A 121 1.63 12.11 8.13
N LEU A 122 1.85 10.79 8.23
CA LEU A 122 2.99 10.08 7.64
C LEU A 122 2.59 9.40 6.33
N ARG A 123 1.41 8.76 6.32
CA ARG A 123 0.86 8.03 5.16
C ARG A 123 0.68 8.95 3.94
N ASN A 124 0.07 10.13 4.11
CA ASN A 124 -0.27 10.98 2.98
C ASN A 124 0.96 11.57 2.27
N PRO A 125 1.99 12.08 2.98
CA PRO A 125 3.25 12.45 2.33
C PRO A 125 3.93 11.27 1.64
N LEU A 126 3.87 10.07 2.21
CA LEU A 126 4.44 8.87 1.59
C LEU A 126 3.72 8.53 0.28
N LEU A 127 2.38 8.52 0.27
CA LEU A 127 1.60 8.30 -0.94
C LEU A 127 1.98 9.30 -2.04
N LYS A 128 2.01 10.60 -1.71
CA LYS A 128 2.40 11.65 -2.67
C LYS A 128 3.80 11.44 -3.22
N LEU A 129 4.77 11.11 -2.36
CA LEU A 129 6.12 10.82 -2.78
C LEU A 129 6.15 9.64 -3.76
N LEU A 130 5.42 8.55 -3.47
CA LEU A 130 5.38 7.37 -4.32
C LEU A 130 4.71 7.65 -5.67
N GLN A 131 3.62 8.42 -5.68
CA GLN A 131 2.97 8.87 -6.92
C GLN A 131 3.91 9.75 -7.75
N GLU A 132 4.55 10.75 -7.14
CA GLU A 132 5.40 11.71 -7.85
C GLU A 132 6.69 11.10 -8.37
N ARG A 133 7.34 10.22 -7.58
CA ARG A 133 8.65 9.65 -7.93
C ARG A 133 8.57 8.36 -8.71
N TYR A 134 7.53 7.57 -8.46
CA TYR A 134 7.44 6.19 -8.98
C TYR A 134 6.14 5.94 -9.75
N GLY A 135 5.23 6.91 -9.85
CA GLY A 135 3.96 6.74 -10.55
C GLY A 135 3.02 5.75 -9.88
N TYR A 136 3.14 5.59 -8.55
CA TYR A 136 2.39 4.60 -7.77
C TYR A 136 0.88 4.64 -8.04
N GLN A 137 0.29 3.46 -8.19
CA GLN A 137 -1.15 3.22 -8.27
C GLN A 137 -1.55 2.07 -7.33
N ASP A 138 -2.82 2.05 -6.90
CA ASP A 138 -3.39 0.95 -6.12
C ASP A 138 -3.13 -0.39 -6.81
N GLY A 139 -2.47 -1.34 -6.13
CA GLY A 139 -2.09 -2.62 -6.74
C GLY A 139 -0.60 -2.78 -7.03
N ASP A 140 0.20 -1.71 -7.03
CA ASP A 140 1.62 -1.82 -7.38
C ASP A 140 2.42 -2.71 -6.42
N PHE A 141 2.01 -2.85 -5.15
CA PHE A 141 2.65 -3.80 -4.23
C PHE A 141 2.36 -5.26 -4.58
N GLU A 142 1.27 -5.51 -5.28
CA GLU A 142 0.82 -6.83 -5.71
C GLU A 142 1.21 -7.13 -7.16
N ARG A 143 2.15 -6.37 -7.75
CA ARG A 143 2.71 -6.63 -9.07
C ARG A 143 4.07 -7.30 -8.99
N ASP A 144 4.25 -8.31 -9.81
CA ASP A 144 5.56 -8.91 -10.03
C ASP A 144 6.45 -7.90 -10.79
N PRO A 145 7.59 -7.48 -10.20
CA PRO A 145 8.46 -6.49 -10.82
C PRO A 145 9.16 -7.00 -12.11
N VAL A 146 9.25 -8.31 -12.31
CA VAL A 146 9.87 -8.93 -13.48
C VAL A 146 8.88 -9.06 -14.64
N THR A 147 7.69 -9.59 -14.36
CA THR A 147 6.69 -9.86 -15.41
C THR A 147 5.69 -8.72 -15.61
N GLY A 148 5.56 -7.83 -14.64
CA GLY A 148 4.58 -6.74 -14.63
C GLY A 148 3.13 -7.19 -14.39
N GLN A 149 2.91 -8.49 -14.18
CA GLN A 149 1.60 -9.10 -13.91
C GLN A 149 1.24 -9.03 -12.43
N TRP A 150 -0.01 -9.35 -12.08
CA TRP A 150 -0.38 -9.59 -10.69
C TRP A 150 0.40 -10.78 -10.13
N ILE A 151 0.81 -10.69 -8.86
CA ILE A 151 1.22 -11.87 -8.10
C ILE A 151 0.01 -12.81 -7.95
N ASP A 152 0.27 -14.11 -7.80
CA ASP A 152 -0.78 -15.14 -7.81
C ASP A 152 -1.97 -14.80 -6.89
N GLY A 153 -3.16 -14.71 -7.50
CA GLY A 153 -4.41 -14.41 -6.81
C GLY A 153 -4.73 -12.93 -6.62
N GLU A 154 -3.86 -11.98 -6.96
CA GLU A 154 -4.12 -10.55 -6.70
C GLU A 154 -4.87 -9.82 -7.82
N GLY A 155 -5.28 -10.53 -8.87
CA GLY A 155 -6.06 -10.00 -9.99
C GLY A 155 -7.49 -9.62 -9.64
N ALA A 156 -8.19 -9.04 -10.62
CA ALA A 156 -9.53 -8.47 -10.41
C ALA A 156 -10.56 -9.50 -9.88
N GLU A 157 -10.47 -10.74 -10.35
CA GLU A 157 -11.42 -11.80 -9.99
C GLU A 157 -11.49 -12.03 -8.47
N LEU A 158 -10.35 -12.15 -7.79
CA LEU A 158 -10.32 -12.34 -6.33
C LEU A 158 -11.00 -11.18 -5.60
N TRP A 159 -10.66 -9.95 -6.00
CA TRP A 159 -11.17 -8.76 -5.36
C TRP A 159 -12.65 -8.55 -5.61
N GLN A 160 -13.15 -8.90 -6.80
CA GLN A 160 -14.58 -8.90 -7.12
C GLN A 160 -15.34 -9.93 -6.29
N GLN A 161 -14.79 -11.15 -6.13
CA GLN A 161 -15.38 -12.17 -5.26
C GLN A 161 -15.46 -11.69 -3.81
N LYS A 162 -14.38 -11.13 -3.26
CA LYS A 162 -14.36 -10.55 -1.90
C LYS A 162 -15.38 -9.43 -1.74
N ALA A 163 -15.47 -8.53 -2.73
CA ALA A 163 -16.43 -7.43 -2.71
C ALA A 163 -17.90 -7.89 -2.78
N GLY A 164 -18.17 -9.07 -3.37
CA GLY A 164 -19.51 -9.66 -3.41
C GLY A 164 -19.91 -10.40 -2.12
N MET A 165 -18.96 -10.70 -1.24
CA MET A 165 -19.19 -11.41 0.02
C MET A 165 -19.45 -10.48 1.22
N GLY A 166 -19.20 -9.17 1.08
CA GLY A 166 -19.38 -8.14 2.12
C GLY A 166 -20.62 -7.28 1.91
#